data_AF-A0A1M6IEW8-F1
#
_entry.id   AF-A0A1M6IEW8-F1
#
_cell.length_a   1.000
_cell.length_b   1.000
_cell.length_c   1.000
_cell.angle_alpha   90.00
_cell.angle_beta   90.00
_cell.angle_gamma   90.00
#
_symmetry.space_group_name_H-M   'P 1'
#
loop_
_entity.id
_entity.type
_entity.pdbx_description
1 polymer ?
#
loop_
_entity_poly.entity_id
_entity_poly.type
_entity_poly.pdbx_seq_one_letter_code
_entity_poly.pdbx_strand_id
1 'polypeptide(L)' 'MRALVTGGAGYIGSHTIKELLQAGYKVTVLDNLSRGHRAGGKRFLLHKSSDK' A
#
# COMPACT_ATOMS: atom_id res chain seq x y z
N MET A 1 -12.25 -8.18 -5.85
CA MET A 1 -11.30 -9.15 -5.25
C MET A 1 -10.45 -8.43 -4.19
N ARG A 2 -9.87 -9.14 -3.21
CA ARG A 2 -9.07 -8.54 -2.11
C ARG A 2 -7.58 -8.90 -2.27
N ALA A 3 -6.68 -7.97 -1.95
CA ALA A 3 -5.23 -8.19 -2.02
C ALA A 3 -4.54 -7.75 -0.71
N LEU A 4 -3.61 -8.58 -0.21
CA LEU A 4 -2.69 -8.23 0.88
C LEU A 4 -1.32 -7.91 0.28
N VAL A 5 -0.77 -6.74 0.60
CA VAL A 5 0.56 -6.32 0.15
C VAL A 5 1.48 -6.18 1.35
N THR A 6 2.54 -6.98 1.38
CA THR A 6 3.64 -6.83 2.35
C THR A 6 4.71 -5.87 1.82
N GLY A 7 5.32 -5.05 2.67
CA GLY A 7 6.37 -4.11 2.23
C GLY A 7 5.83 -2.93 1.42
N GLY A 8 4.57 -2.55 1.66
CA GLY A 8 3.86 -1.50 0.92
C GLY A 8 4.43 -0.08 1.03
N ALA A 9 5.26 0.19 2.03
CA ALA A 9 5.99 1.45 2.16
C ALA A 9 7.27 1.49 1.33
N GLY A 10 7.70 0.36 0.76
CA GLY A 10 8.83 0.28 -0.16
C GLY A 10 8.52 0.83 -1.56
N TYR A 11 9.55 1.02 -2.37
CA TYR A 11 9.41 1.51 -3.75
C TYR A 11 8.46 0.62 -4.58
N ILE A 12 8.69 -0.69 -4.59
CA ILE A 12 7.86 -1.63 -5.34
C ILE A 12 6.45 -1.67 -4.76
N GLY A 13 6.33 -1.88 -3.44
CA GLY A 13 5.04 -2.00 -2.76
C GLY A 13 4.12 -0.79 -2.98
N SER A 14 4.67 0.42 -2.92
CA SER A 14 3.89 1.66 -3.12
C SER A 14 3.36 1.80 -4.55
N HIS A 15 4.12 1.38 -5.56
CA HIS A 15 3.65 1.37 -6.95
C HIS A 15 2.64 0.24 -7.19
N THR A 16 2.88 -0.95 -6.67
CA THR A 16 1.93 -2.07 -6.76
C THR A 16 0.59 -1.73 -6.12
N ILE A 17 0.57 -1.09 -4.94
CA ILE A 17 -0.66 -0.65 -4.27
C ILE A 17 -1.42 0.35 -5.16
N LYS A 18 -0.71 1.31 -5.77
CA LYS A 18 -1.33 2.29 -6.67
C LYS A 18 -2.05 1.61 -7.83
N GLU A 19 -1.39 0.68 -8.53
CA GLU A 19 -1.99 -0.04 -9.66
C GLU A 19 -3.17 -0.92 -9.22
N LEU A 20 -3.05 -1.63 -8.09
CA LEU A 20 -4.15 -2.45 -7.54
C LEU A 20 -5.38 -1.61 -7.18
N LEU A 21 -5.17 -0.44 -6.57
CA LEU A 21 -6.26 0.47 -6.26
C LEU A 21 -6.92 1.03 -7.53
N GLN A 22 -6.13 1.39 -8.54
CA GLN A 22 -6.65 1.84 -9.84
C GLN A 22 -7.46 0.75 -10.56
N ALA A 23 -7.07 -0.51 -10.42
CA ALA A 23 -7.80 -1.66 -10.94
C ALA A 23 -9.01 -2.08 -10.08
N GLY A 24 -9.35 -1.33 -9.02
CA GLY A 24 -10.56 -1.54 -8.21
C GLY A 24 -10.44 -2.64 -7.14
N TYR A 25 -9.22 -3.05 -6.79
CA TYR A 25 -9.00 -4.01 -5.71
C TYR A 25 -9.16 -3.34 -4.35
N LYS A 26 -9.73 -4.08 -3.37
CA LYS A 26 -9.63 -3.70 -1.95
C LYS A 26 -8.29 -4.21 -1.43
N VAL A 27 -7.40 -3.28 -1.07
CA VAL A 27 -6.01 -3.59 -0.68
C VAL A 27 -5.81 -3.40 0.83
N THR A 28 -5.20 -4.39 1.47
CA THR A 28 -4.69 -4.31 2.84
C THR A 28 -3.16 -4.32 2.80
N VAL A 29 -2.51 -3.50 3.61
CA VAL A 29 -1.05 -3.35 3.59
C VAL A 29 -0.47 -3.77 4.93
N LEU A 30 0.59 -4.58 4.91
CA LEU A 30 1.38 -4.95 6.08
C LEU A 30 2.84 -4.52 5.88
N ASP A 31 3.32 -3.60 6.70
CA ASP A 31 4.69 -3.10 6.61
C ASP A 31 5.23 -2.81 8.02
N ASN A 32 6.49 -3.15 8.27
CA ASN A 32 7.15 -2.91 9.56
C ASN A 32 7.97 -1.61 9.57
N LEU A 33 8.00 -0.87 8.46
CA LEU A 33 8.68 0.42 8.26
C LEU A 33 10.19 0.40 8.54
N SER A 34 10.81 -0.79 8.64
CA SER A 34 12.22 -0.96 9.01
C SER A 34 13.20 -0.33 8.01
N ARG A 35 12.80 -0.16 6.74
CA ARG A 35 13.62 0.39 5.66
C ARG A 35 13.08 1.73 5.14
N GLY A 36 12.58 2.60 6.02
CA GLY A 36 12.12 3.96 5.70
C GLY A 36 13.24 4.90 5.24
N HIS A 37 13.88 4.60 4.11
CA HIS A 37 14.88 5.46 3.49
C HIS A 37 14.21 6.47 2.57
N ARG A 38 14.14 7.73 3.07
CA ARG A 38 14.23 9.00 2.33
C ARG A 38 13.65 9.00 0.90
N ALA A 39 12.42 9.49 0.74
CA ALA A 39 11.98 10.43 -0.32
C ALA A 39 10.44 10.48 -0.52
N GLY A 40 9.67 9.52 -0.01
CA GLY A 40 8.23 9.45 -0.28
C GLY A 40 7.40 9.58 0.99
N GLY A 41 7.23 10.79 1.50
CA GLY A 41 6.35 11.06 2.64
C GLY A 41 4.90 10.72 2.32
N LYS A 42 4.49 9.47 2.54
CA LYS A 42 3.10 9.08 2.79
C LYS A 42 3.14 7.91 3.77
N ARG A 43 2.83 8.20 5.03
CA ARG A 43 2.68 7.23 6.10
C ARG A 43 1.39 6.44 5.85
N PHE A 44 1.47 5.39 5.04
CA PHE A 44 0.32 4.54 4.71
C PHE A 44 0.06 3.52 5.83
N LEU A 45 -0.55 3.97 6.92
CA LEU A 45 -1.51 3.14 7.65
C LEU A 45 -2.88 3.50 7.10
N LEU A 46 -3.22 2.95 5.93
CA LEU A 46 -4.51 3.22 5.30
C LEU A 46 -5.34 1.93 5.29
N HIS A 47 -6.14 1.79 6.35
CA HIS A 47 -7.42 1.10 6.23
C HIS A 47 -8.32 2.03 5.42
N LYS A 48 -8.38 1.83 4.10
CA LYS A 48 -9.52 2.31 3.32
C LYS A 48 -10.23 1.10 2.74
N SER A 49 -11.28 0.67 3.43
CA SER A 49 -12.43 0.15 2.70
C SER A 49 -12.94 1.32 1.87
N SER A 50 -12.62 1.32 0.58
CA SER A 50 -13.49 1.99 -0.36
C SER A 50 -14.75 1.14 -0.41
N ASP A 51 -15.66 1.41 0.52
CA ASP A 51 -17.03 0.93 0.44
C ASP A 51 -17.69 1.72 -0.70
N LYS A 52 -17.54 1.16 -1.91
CA LYS A 52 -18.70 1.07 -2.77
C LYS A 52 -19.51 -0.14 -2.31
#